data_AF-A0A0B5D0B7-F1
#
_entry.id   AF-A0A0B5D0B7-F1
#
_cell.length_a   1.000
_cell.length_b   1.000
_cell.length_c   1.000
_cell.angle_alpha   90.00
_cell.angle_beta   90.00
_cell.angle_gamma   90.00
#
_symmetry.space_group_name_H-M   'P 1'
#
loop_
_entity.id
_entity.type
_entity.pdbx_description
1 polymer ?
#
loop_
_entity_poly.entity_id
_entity_poly.type
_entity_poly.pdbx_seq_one_letter_code
_entity_poly.pdbx_strand_id
1 'polypeptide(L)'
;MTQMFRTEADVMLATAGHVDTTNNEVQGELTRLQGVVDGVRGSWAGSAQVSFDQLMQRWNTSARELREALTSISDNIRHNARSFESMEAQNAQAFTNVGGQGLAL
;
A
#
# COMPACT_ATOMS: atom_id res chain seq x y z
N MET A 1 -2.37 -26.27 -11.76
CA MET A 1 -2.15 -24.83 -12.03
C MET A 1 -3.01 -23.95 -11.12
N THR A 2 -4.31 -24.20 -10.95
CA THR A 2 -5.22 -23.49 -10.00
C THR A 2 -4.69 -23.26 -8.59
N GLN A 3 -4.00 -24.25 -8.00
CA GLN A 3 -3.46 -24.12 -6.64
C GLN A 3 -2.32 -23.09 -6.53
N MET A 4 -1.53 -22.91 -7.60
CA MET A 4 -0.41 -21.98 -7.65
C MET A 4 -0.91 -20.52 -7.67
N PHE A 5 -1.89 -20.21 -8.52
CA PHE A 5 -2.48 -18.87 -8.60
C PHE A 5 -3.25 -18.45 -7.35
N ARG A 6 -3.92 -19.38 -6.66
CA ARG A 6 -4.51 -19.09 -5.32
C ARG A 6 -3.43 -18.71 -4.31
N THR A 7 -2.32 -19.45 -4.31
CA THR A 7 -1.19 -19.16 -3.42
C THR A 7 -0.58 -17.79 -3.74
N GLU A 8 -0.49 -17.42 -5.02
CA GLU A 8 -0.02 -16.10 -5.45
C GLU A 8 -0.95 -14.97 -4.97
N ALA A 9 -2.27 -15.13 -5.11
CA ALA A 9 -3.24 -14.15 -4.62
C ALA A 9 -3.15 -13.96 -3.08
N ASP A 10 -3.01 -15.05 -2.33
CA ASP A 10 -2.82 -15.01 -0.86
C ASP A 10 -1.52 -14.26 -0.48
N VAL A 11 -0.43 -14.52 -1.18
CA VAL A 11 0.86 -13.82 -0.98
C VAL A 11 0.73 -12.32 -1.28
N MET A 12 0.00 -11.96 -2.33
CA MET A 12 -0.26 -10.55 -2.66
C MET A 12 -1.09 -9.87 -1.57
N LEU A 13 -2.14 -10.50 -1.06
CA LEU A 13 -2.95 -9.97 0.04
C LEU A 13 -2.11 -9.76 1.32
N ALA A 14 -1.26 -10.74 1.66
CA ALA A 14 -0.33 -10.60 2.77
C ALA A 14 0.65 -9.43 2.56
N THR A 15 1.18 -9.28 1.34
CA THR A 15 2.07 -8.18 0.98
C THR A 15 1.39 -6.81 1.11
N ALA A 16 0.14 -6.68 0.66
CA ALA A 16 -0.64 -5.46 0.86
C ALA A 16 -0.82 -5.14 2.35
N GLY A 17 -1.07 -6.15 3.19
CA GLY A 17 -1.13 -5.99 4.65
C GLY A 17 0.19 -5.54 5.27
N HIS A 18 1.32 -6.03 4.75
CA HIS A 18 2.65 -5.54 5.16
C HIS A 18 2.85 -4.08 4.78
N VAL A 19 2.45 -3.66 3.58
CA VAL A 19 2.55 -2.25 3.16
C VAL A 19 1.71 -1.34 4.07
N ASP A 20 0.50 -1.76 4.45
CA ASP A 20 -0.32 -1.00 5.39
C ASP A 20 0.33 -0.89 6.77
N THR A 21 0.95 -1.96 7.25
CA THR A 21 1.68 -1.96 8.52
C THR A 21 2.84 -0.96 8.47
N THR A 22 3.66 -1.02 7.42
CA THR A 22 4.75 -0.06 7.19
C THR A 22 4.22 1.38 7.10
N ASN A 23 3.09 1.61 6.44
CA ASN A 23 2.48 2.94 6.36
C ASN A 23 2.08 3.48 7.75
N ASN A 24 1.54 2.63 8.61
CA ASN A 24 1.21 3.01 9.99
C ASN A 24 2.46 3.33 10.82
N GLU A 25 3.53 2.53 10.68
CA GLU A 25 4.81 2.79 11.34
C GLU A 25 5.43 4.13 10.88
N VAL A 26 5.42 4.38 9.57
CA VAL A 26 5.87 5.64 8.99
C VAL A 26 5.08 6.82 9.56
N GLN A 27 3.76 6.71 9.68
CA GLN A 27 2.94 7.76 10.28
C GLN A 27 3.30 8.00 11.75
N GLY A 28 3.55 6.94 12.52
CA GLY A 28 4.03 7.06 13.90
C GLY A 28 5.35 7.83 14.01
N GLU A 29 6.33 7.50 13.17
CA GLU A 29 7.62 8.20 13.15
C GLU A 29 7.49 9.65 12.68
N LEU A 30 6.62 9.93 11.71
CA LEU A 30 6.35 11.31 11.27
C LEU A 30 5.75 12.15 12.41
N THR A 31 4.76 11.62 13.14
CA THR A 31 4.19 12.30 14.32
C THR A 31 5.24 12.51 15.40
N ARG A 32 6.11 11.53 15.65
CA ARG A 32 7.20 11.65 16.61
C ARG A 32 8.19 12.75 16.22
N LEU A 33 8.59 12.80 14.95
CA LEU A 33 9.48 13.83 14.43
C LEU A 33 8.87 15.22 14.57
N GLN A 34 7.59 15.37 14.26
CA GLN A 34 6.87 16.63 14.44
C GLN A 34 6.89 17.10 15.90
N GLY A 35 6.69 16.20 16.88
CA GLY A 35 6.78 16.55 18.29
C GLY A 35 8.17 17.03 18.72
N VAL A 36 9.23 16.40 18.21
CA VAL A 36 10.62 16.84 18.46
C VAL A 36 10.86 18.24 17.88
N VAL A 37 10.40 18.46 16.66
CA VAL A 37 10.47 19.75 15.95
C VAL A 37 9.75 20.85 16.74
N ASP A 38 8.52 20.61 17.20
CA ASP A 38 7.75 21.59 17.97
C ASP A 38 8.43 21.94 19.30
N GLY A 39 9.09 20.97 19.94
CA GLY A 39 9.85 21.19 21.17
C GLY A 39 11.09 22.09 20.99
N VAL A 40 11.74 22.04 19.82
CA VAL A 40 12.92 22.89 19.54
C VAL A 40 12.56 24.23 18.91
N ARG A 41 11.34 24.38 18.37
CA ARG A 41 10.86 25.60 17.70
C ARG A 41 11.02 26.86 18.55
N GLY A 42 10.79 26.76 19.87
CA GLY A 42 10.95 27.88 20.81
C GLY A 42 12.38 28.41 20.94
N SER A 43 13.39 27.64 20.52
CA SER A 43 14.80 28.03 20.59
C SER A 43 15.29 28.80 19.36
N TRP A 44 14.54 28.82 18.26
CA TRP A 44 14.98 29.38 16.97
C TRP A 44 14.24 30.71 16.71
N ALA A 45 14.81 31.81 17.17
CA ALA A 45 14.27 33.15 16.94
C ALA A 45 14.87 33.84 15.69
N GLY A 46 14.11 34.73 15.05
CA GLY A 46 14.59 35.58 13.95
C GLY A 46 14.59 34.88 12.58
N SER A 47 15.64 35.07 11.80
CA SER A 47 15.76 34.51 10.43
C SER A 47 15.68 32.98 10.38
N ALA A 48 16.14 32.30 11.45
CA ALA A 48 16.06 30.84 11.58
C ALA A 48 14.61 30.34 11.64
N GLN A 49 13.68 31.15 12.16
CA GLN A 49 12.26 30.78 12.23
C GLN A 49 11.64 30.65 10.84
N VAL A 50 11.95 31.58 9.92
CA VAL A 50 11.39 31.57 8.56
C VAL A 50 11.86 30.36 7.76
N SER A 51 13.15 30.04 7.82
CA SER A 51 13.70 28.84 7.16
C SER A 51 13.12 27.55 7.74
N PHE A 52 12.86 27.51 9.04
CA PHE A 52 12.22 26.38 9.69
C PHE A 52 10.76 26.22 9.29
N ASP A 53 10.00 27.32 9.21
CA ASP A 53 8.61 27.29 8.76
C ASP A 53 8.51 26.74 7.32
N GLN A 54 9.42 27.15 6.43
CA GLN A 54 9.50 26.61 5.07
C GLN A 54 9.87 25.12 5.06
N LEU A 55 10.83 24.70 5.89
CA LEU A 55 11.20 23.31 6.04
C LEU A 55 10.00 22.47 6.51
N MET A 56 9.24 22.97 7.48
CA MET A 56 8.07 22.27 8.01
C MET A 56 6.92 22.17 7.02
N GLN A 57 6.71 23.18 6.18
CA GLN A 57 5.75 23.08 5.08
C GLN A 57 6.15 21.98 4.09
N ARG A 58 7.41 21.97 3.64
CA ARG A 58 7.92 20.94 2.74
C ARG A 58 7.84 19.54 3.34
N TRP A 59 8.21 19.43 4.62
CA TRP A 59 8.11 18.18 5.36
C TRP A 59 6.68 17.64 5.42
N ASN A 60 5.69 18.49 5.75
CA ASN A 60 4.28 18.10 5.77
C ASN A 60 3.80 17.61 4.41
N THR A 61 4.21 18.28 3.33
CA THR A 61 3.91 17.84 1.97
C THR A 61 4.50 16.47 1.67
N SER A 62 5.79 16.26 1.91
CA SER A 62 6.45 14.97 1.66
C SER A 62 5.89 13.84 2.52
N ALA A 63 5.53 14.13 3.77
CA ALA A 63 4.87 13.19 4.68
C ALA A 63 3.50 12.72 4.14
N ARG A 64 2.74 13.65 3.55
CA ARG A 64 1.46 13.36 2.90
C ARG A 64 1.65 12.54 1.62
N GLU A 65 2.57 12.95 0.76
CA GLU A 65 2.88 12.25 -0.49
C GLU A 65 3.32 10.80 -0.23
N LEU A 66 4.18 10.58 0.77
CA LEU A 66 4.61 9.24 1.16
C LEU A 66 3.43 8.36 1.59
N ARG A 67 2.51 8.90 2.39
CA ARG A 67 1.31 8.19 2.84
C ARG A 67 0.40 7.82 1.67
N GLU A 68 0.14 8.77 0.79
CA GLU A 68 -0.70 8.56 -0.39
C GLU A 68 -0.07 7.50 -1.32
N ALA A 69 1.25 7.53 -1.49
CA ALA A 69 1.97 6.53 -2.28
C ALA A 69 1.87 5.13 -1.67
N LEU A 70 2.09 4.97 -0.36
CA LEU A 70 2.00 3.67 0.31
C LEU A 70 0.58 3.09 0.27
N THR A 71 -0.45 3.93 0.49
CA THR A 71 -1.85 3.52 0.32
C THR A 71 -2.14 3.09 -1.12
N SER A 72 -1.67 3.86 -2.11
CA SER A 72 -1.85 3.50 -3.52
C SER A 72 -1.16 2.17 -3.86
N ILE A 73 0.01 1.89 -3.29
CA ILE A 73 0.72 0.63 -3.48
C ILE A 73 -0.11 -0.53 -2.91
N SER A 74 -0.60 -0.44 -1.67
CA SER A 74 -1.37 -1.53 -1.05
C SER A 74 -2.70 -1.77 -1.79
N ASP A 75 -3.38 -0.71 -2.25
CA ASP A 75 -4.59 -0.81 -3.06
C ASP A 75 -4.33 -1.46 -4.42
N ASN A 76 -3.24 -1.09 -5.10
CA ASN A 76 -2.85 -1.72 -6.37
C ASN A 76 -2.56 -3.21 -6.20
N ILE A 77 -1.86 -3.60 -5.12
CA ILE A 77 -1.58 -5.01 -4.84
C ILE A 77 -2.89 -5.78 -4.61
N ARG A 78 -3.83 -5.24 -3.83
CA ARG A 78 -5.15 -5.84 -3.59
C ARG A 78 -5.97 -5.96 -4.87
N HIS A 79 -5.95 -4.92 -5.71
CA HIS A 79 -6.63 -4.94 -7.00
C HIS A 79 -6.10 -6.07 -7.87
N ASN A 80 -4.78 -6.20 -7.98
CA ASN A 80 -4.16 -7.26 -8.75
C ASN A 80 -4.51 -8.65 -8.18
N ALA A 81 -4.48 -8.84 -6.86
CA ALA A 81 -4.85 -10.12 -6.23
C ALA A 81 -6.28 -10.56 -6.61
N ARG A 82 -7.26 -9.65 -6.55
CA ARG A 82 -8.64 -9.92 -6.98
C ARG A 82 -8.75 -10.23 -8.48
N SER A 83 -7.93 -9.57 -9.30
CA SER A 83 -7.86 -9.84 -10.73
C SER A 83 -7.38 -11.28 -11.01
N PHE A 84 -6.34 -11.72 -10.30
CA PHE A 84 -5.86 -13.11 -10.36
C PHE A 84 -6.94 -14.12 -9.95
N GLU A 85 -7.66 -13.88 -8.84
CA GLU A 85 -8.77 -14.74 -8.41
C GLU A 85 -9.90 -14.82 -9.45
N SER A 86 -10.26 -13.69 -10.06
CA SER A 86 -11.30 -13.62 -11.10
C SER A 86 -10.90 -14.40 -12.36
N MET A 87 -9.64 -14.24 -12.80
CA MET A 87 -9.10 -15.00 -13.94
C MET A 87 -9.11 -16.51 -13.66
N GLU A 88 -8.79 -16.94 -12.43
CA GLU A 88 -8.87 -18.34 -12.04
C GLU A 88 -10.31 -18.88 -12.10
N ALA A 89 -11.28 -18.13 -11.56
CA ALA A 89 -12.67 -18.53 -11.60
C ALA A 89 -13.19 -18.70 -13.04
N GLN A 90 -12.81 -17.78 -13.95
CA GLN A 90 -13.16 -17.86 -15.36
C GLN A 90 -12.51 -19.07 -16.05
N ASN A 91 -11.22 -19.32 -15.80
CA ASN A 91 -10.51 -20.48 -16.36
C ASN A 91 -11.12 -21.80 -15.87
N ALA A 92 -11.41 -21.92 -14.57
CA ALA A 92 -12.03 -23.12 -14.00
C ALA A 92 -13.42 -23.41 -14.59
N GLN A 93 -14.23 -22.37 -14.84
CA GLN A 93 -15.51 -22.49 -15.54
C GLN A 93 -15.32 -22.95 -16.98
N ALA A 94 -14.36 -22.37 -17.72
CA ALA A 94 -14.06 -22.76 -19.09
C ALA A 94 -13.64 -24.25 -19.18
N PHE A 95 -12.78 -24.72 -18.27
CA PHE A 95 -12.39 -26.14 -18.22
C PHE A 95 -13.57 -27.06 -17.92
N THR A 96 -14.46 -26.67 -17.00
CA THR A 96 -15.66 -27.45 -16.68
C THR A 96 -16.58 -27.57 -17.90
N ASN A 97 -16.75 -26.48 -18.65
CA ASN A 97 -17.57 -26.46 -19.87
C ASN A 97 -16.99 -27.34 -20.98
N VAL A 98 -15.66 -27.33 -21.16
CA VAL A 98 -14.97 -28.19 -22.15
C VAL A 98 -15.00 -29.66 -21.73
N GLY A 99 -14.77 -29.96 -20.45
CA GLY A 99 -14.83 -31.33 -19.92
C GLY A 99 -16.24 -31.95 -20.01
N GLY A 100 -17.29 -31.15 -19.88
CA GLY A 100 -18.68 -31.59 -20.08
C GLY A 100 -19.03 -31.87 -21.55
N GLN A 101 -18.40 -31.18 -22.51
CA GLN A 101 -18.59 -31.42 -23.94
C GLN A 101 -17.80 -32.64 -24.46
N GLY A 102 -16.68 -32.99 -23.82
CA GLY A 102 -15.82 -34.12 -24.21
C GLY A 102 -16.32 -35.52 -23.83
N LEU A 103 -17.32 -35.62 -22.95
CA LEU A 103 -17.88 -36.91 -22.47
C LEU A 103 -19.18 -37.32 -23.18
N ALA A 104 -19.53 -36.67 -24.29
CA ALA A 104 -20.74 -36.94 -25.07
C ALA A 104 -20.54 -37.97 -26.21
N LEU A 105 -19.52 -38.84 -26.12
CA LEU A 105 -19.27 -39.95 -27.07
C LEU A 105 -19.40 -41.30 -26.37
#